data_AF-A0A961P0C4-F1
#
_entry.id   AF-A0A961P0C4-F1
#
_cell.length_a   1.000
_cell.length_b   1.000
_cell.length_c   1.000
_cell.angle_alpha   90.00
_cell.angle_beta   90.00
_cell.angle_gamma   90.00
#
_symmetry.space_group_name_H-M   'P 1'
#
loop_
_entity.id
_entity.type
_entity.pdbx_description
1 polymer ?
#
loop_
_entity_poly.entity_id
_entity_poly.type
_entity_poly.pdbx_seq_one_letter_code
_entity_poly.pdbx_strand_id
1 'polypeptide(L)'
;MHRRDIAVAVAFILGLWFAIIFVAIETWSLAPTPATRIMLLAGGAVVLLFNSAAIMAMLRHYREDRDFMYGLDIKFLDEAREARKGLREARNGLRHA
;
A
#
# COMPACT_ATOMS: atom_id res chain seq x y z
N MET A 1 2.44 -11.21 -3.28
CA MET A 1 1.17 -10.62 -2.85
C MET A 1 1.26 -9.10 -2.82
N HIS A 2 2.07 -8.50 -1.94
CA HIS A 2 2.21 -7.04 -1.79
C HIS A 2 2.44 -6.20 -3.07
N ARG A 3 3.34 -6.63 -3.98
CA ARG A 3 3.59 -5.88 -5.23
C ARG A 3 2.37 -5.84 -6.16
N ARG A 4 1.53 -6.89 -6.15
CA ARG A 4 0.31 -6.94 -6.96
C ARG A 4 -0.77 -6.04 -6.37
N ASP A 5 -0.90 -6.03 -5.04
CA ASP A 5 -1.86 -5.18 -4.35
C ASP A 5 -1.53 -3.69 -4.55
N ILE A 6 -0.24 -3.33 -4.49
CA ILE A 6 0.22 -1.98 -4.84
C ILE A 6 -0.07 -1.66 -6.31
N ALA A 7 0.20 -2.59 -7.23
CA ALA A 7 -0.05 -2.37 -8.66
C ALA A 7 -1.53 -2.11 -8.95
N VAL A 8 -2.43 -2.85 -8.30
CA VAL A 8 -3.89 -2.65 -8.40
C VAL A 8 -4.29 -1.30 -7.81
N ALA A 9 -3.76 -0.95 -6.63
CA ALA A 9 -4.03 0.35 -6.01
C ALA A 9 -3.58 1.53 -6.90
N VAL A 10 -2.39 1.43 -7.50
CA VAL A 10 -1.89 2.42 -8.47
C VAL A 10 -2.77 2.47 -9.71
N ALA A 11 -3.20 1.32 -10.24
CA ALA A 11 -4.11 1.27 -11.39
C ALA A 11 -5.44 1.96 -11.09
N PHE A 12 -6.01 1.79 -9.89
CA PHE A 12 -7.22 2.49 -9.47
C PHE A 12 -7.02 4.01 -9.38
N ILE A 13 -5.90 4.48 -8.82
CA ILE A 13 -5.58 5.91 -8.78
C ILE A 13 -5.49 6.46 -10.21
N LEU A 14 -4.70 5.82 -11.07
CA LEU A 14 -4.53 6.28 -12.46
C LEU A 14 -5.84 6.26 -13.23
N GLY A 15 -6.65 5.20 -13.08
CA GLY A 15 -7.97 5.11 -13.69
C GLY A 15 -8.90 6.24 -13.25
N LEU A 16 -8.91 6.58 -11.96
CA LEU A 16 -9.67 7.70 -11.44
C LEU A 16 -9.19 9.04 -12.02
N TRP A 17 -7.87 9.26 -12.09
CA TRP A 17 -7.28 10.45 -12.71
C TRP A 17 -7.73 10.61 -14.16
N PHE A 18 -7.62 9.55 -14.96
CA PHE A 18 -8.07 9.57 -16.35
C PHE A 18 -9.57 9.83 -16.46
N ALA A 19 -10.40 9.19 -15.64
CA ALA A 19 -11.84 9.39 -15.66
C ALA A 19 -12.23 10.84 -15.34
N ILE A 20 -11.66 11.44 -14.28
CA ILE A 20 -11.98 12.82 -13.89
C ILE A 20 -11.48 13.83 -14.93
N ILE A 21 -10.26 13.65 -15.47
CA ILE A 21 -9.73 14.53 -16.52
C ILE A 21 -10.60 14.43 -17.78
N PHE A 22 -10.95 13.21 -18.19
CA PHE A 22 -11.82 12.99 -19.34
C PHE A 22 -13.17 13.69 -19.16
N VAL A 23 -13.82 13.51 -18.01
CA VAL A 23 -15.09 14.19 -17.69
C VAL A 23 -14.91 15.71 -17.74
N ALA A 24 -13.82 16.26 -17.20
CA ALA A 24 -13.58 17.71 -17.21
C ALA A 24 -13.41 18.27 -18.64
N ILE A 25 -12.79 17.51 -19.55
CA ILE A 25 -12.64 17.88 -20.97
C ILE A 25 -13.99 17.82 -21.68
N GLU A 26 -14.70 16.69 -21.59
CA GLU A 26 -15.96 16.47 -22.30
C GLU A 26 -17.06 17.43 -21.86
N THR A 27 -17.10 17.74 -20.56
CA THR A 27 -18.09 18.67 -19.99
C THR A 27 -17.66 20.13 -20.06
N TRP A 28 -16.48 20.45 -20.58
CA TRP A 28 -15.95 21.83 -20.59
C TRP A 28 -16.88 22.82 -21.29
N SER A 29 -17.50 22.40 -22.40
CA SER A 29 -18.45 23.22 -23.16
C SER A 29 -19.78 23.42 -22.42
N LEU A 30 -20.13 22.53 -21.48
CA LEU A 30 -21.33 22.61 -20.64
C LEU A 30 -21.17 23.59 -19.46
N ALA A 31 -19.95 24.07 -19.20
CA ALA A 31 -19.64 25.05 -18.17
C ALA A 31 -19.40 26.45 -18.81
N PRO A 32 -20.48 27.22 -19.08
CA PRO A 32 -20.38 28.47 -19.86
C PRO A 32 -19.76 29.62 -19.06
N THR A 33 -19.83 29.60 -17.73
CA THR A 33 -19.34 30.70 -16.89
C THR A 33 -18.03 30.34 -16.19
N PRO A 34 -17.15 31.31 -15.88
CA PRO A 34 -15.94 31.07 -15.11
C PRO A 34 -16.21 30.39 -13.77
N ALA A 35 -17.29 30.78 -13.08
CA ALA A 35 -17.69 30.18 -11.81
C ALA A 35 -17.99 28.68 -11.94
N THR A 36 -18.75 28.26 -12.96
CA THR A 36 -19.04 26.84 -13.19
C THR A 36 -17.79 26.03 -13.53
N ARG A 37 -16.83 26.61 -14.28
CA ARG A 37 -15.54 25.96 -14.57
C ARG A 37 -14.68 25.80 -13.33
N ILE A 38 -14.61 26.81 -12.47
CA ILE A 38 -13.92 26.72 -11.18
C ILE A 38 -14.55 25.61 -10.34
N MET A 39 -15.87 25.53 -10.30
CA MET A 39 -16.59 24.51 -9.52
C MET A 39 -16.34 23.09 -10.06
N LEU A 40 -16.33 22.91 -11.39
CA LEU A 40 -15.95 21.66 -12.04
C LEU A 40 -14.51 21.24 -11.69
N LEU A 41 -13.54 22.16 -11.83
CA LEU A 41 -12.14 21.88 -11.56
C LEU A 41 -11.87 21.65 -10.07
N ALA A 42 -12.46 22.45 -9.19
CA ALA A 42 -12.31 22.31 -7.74
C ALA A 42 -12.93 20.99 -7.25
N GLY A 43 -14.14 20.65 -7.72
CA GLY A 43 -14.79 19.37 -7.41
C GLY A 43 -13.95 18.19 -7.87
N GLY A 44 -13.48 18.21 -9.12
CA GLY A 44 -12.58 17.19 -9.65
C GLY A 44 -11.27 17.07 -8.85
N ALA A 45 -10.65 18.20 -8.52
CA ALA A 45 -9.42 18.24 -7.73
C ALA A 45 -9.61 17.66 -6.33
N VAL A 46 -10.71 17.99 -5.64
CA VAL A 46 -11.05 17.42 -4.34
C VAL A 46 -11.17 15.90 -4.44
N VAL A 47 -11.93 15.38 -5.41
CA VAL A 47 -12.08 13.93 -5.60
C VAL A 47 -10.73 13.26 -5.82
N LEU A 48 -9.87 13.82 -6.68
CA LEU A 48 -8.57 13.25 -7.01
C LEU A 48 -7.60 13.27 -5.82
N LEU A 49 -7.50 14.41 -5.13
CA LEU A 49 -6.58 14.59 -4.02
C LEU A 49 -6.96 13.69 -2.85
N PHE A 50 -8.23 13.70 -2.43
CA PHE A 50 -8.68 12.92 -1.28
C PHE A 50 -8.62 11.41 -1.54
N ASN A 51 -9.01 10.93 -2.73
CA ASN A 51 -8.89 9.51 -3.04
C ASN A 51 -7.43 9.05 -3.12
N SER A 52 -6.56 9.85 -3.76
CA SER A 52 -5.14 9.54 -3.84
C SER A 52 -4.51 9.50 -2.44
N ALA A 53 -4.85 10.46 -1.57
CA ALA A 53 -4.38 10.52 -0.19
C ALA A 53 -4.89 9.34 0.64
N ALA A 54 -6.16 8.96 0.50
CA ALA A 54 -6.74 7.82 1.21
C ALA A 54 -6.05 6.50 0.84
N ILE A 55 -5.80 6.25 -0.44
CA ILE A 55 -5.08 5.05 -0.90
C ILE A 55 -3.61 5.10 -0.43
N MET A 56 -2.94 6.25 -0.49
CA MET A 56 -1.57 6.36 0.03
C MET A 56 -1.50 6.12 1.54
N ALA A 57 -2.47 6.62 2.31
CA ALA A 57 -2.57 6.36 3.74
C ALA A 57 -2.80 4.87 4.01
N MET A 58 -3.71 4.23 3.28
CA MET A 58 -3.94 2.79 3.36
C MET A 58 -2.66 2.01 3.09
N LEU A 59 -1.93 2.33 2.01
CA LEU A 59 -0.69 1.65 1.64
C LEU A 59 0.43 1.87 2.66
N ARG A 60 0.53 3.06 3.25
CA ARG A 60 1.52 3.37 4.30
C ARG A 60 1.25 2.54 5.55
N HIS A 61 0.00 2.53 6.02
CA HIS A 61 -0.39 1.76 7.20
C HIS A 61 -0.20 0.25 6.99
N TYR A 62 -0.51 -0.25 5.79
CA TYR A 62 -0.27 -1.65 5.39
C TYR A 62 1.21 -2.06 5.36
N ARG A 63 2.14 -1.11 5.35
CA ARG A 63 3.58 -1.37 5.48
C ARG A 63 3.99 -1.37 6.95
N GLU A 64 3.58 -0.35 7.70
CA GLU A 64 3.86 -0.25 9.14
C GLU A 64 3.32 -1.46 9.93
N ASP A 65 2.06 -1.85 9.72
CA ASP A 65 1.47 -2.99 10.45
C ASP A 65 2.14 -4.32 10.11
N ARG A 66 2.67 -4.43 8.89
CA ARG A 66 3.27 -5.66 8.38
C ARG A 66 4.72 -5.83 8.83
N ASP A 67 5.50 -4.75 8.84
CA ASP A 67 6.88 -4.77 9.31
C ASP A 67 6.91 -5.09 10.82
N PHE A 68 5.89 -4.65 11.56
CA PHE A 68 5.68 -5.05 12.95
C PHE A 68 5.34 -6.54 13.11
N MET A 69 4.34 -7.05 12.38
CA MET A 69 3.92 -8.46 12.47
C MET A 69 5.04 -9.45 12.10
N TYR A 70 5.71 -9.25 10.95
CA TYR A 70 6.73 -10.20 10.51
C TYR A 70 8.08 -10.03 11.22
N GLY A 71 8.38 -8.84 11.73
CA GLY A 71 9.60 -8.63 12.51
C GLY A 71 9.63 -9.51 13.77
N LEU A 72 8.49 -9.65 14.45
CA LEU A 72 8.35 -10.48 15.64
C LEU A 72 8.42 -11.99 15.31
N ASP A 73 7.69 -12.43 14.28
CA ASP A 73 7.69 -13.83 13.85
C ASP A 73 9.07 -14.31 13.37
N ILE A 74 9.82 -13.48 12.63
CA ILE A 74 11.20 -13.81 12.21
C ILE A 74 12.11 -14.01 13.42
N LYS A 75 11.97 -13.16 14.44
CA LYS A 75 12.79 -13.23 15.66
C LYS A 75 12.56 -14.54 16.41
N PHE A 76 11.30 -14.96 16.57
CA PHE A 76 10.97 -16.23 17.20
C PHE A 76 11.42 -17.44 16.36
N LEU A 77 11.34 -17.35 15.04
CA LEU A 77 11.84 -18.39 14.14
C LEU A 77 13.37 -18.55 14.27
N ASP A 78 14.11 -17.45 14.38
CA ASP A 78 15.56 -17.47 14.58
C ASP A 78 15.92 -18.05 15.95
N GLU A 79 15.25 -17.63 17.02
CA GLU A 79 15.43 -18.19 18.37
C GLU A 79 15.15 -19.71 18.40
N ALA A 80 14.06 -20.15 17.77
CA ALA A 80 13.72 -21.57 17.66
C ALA A 80 14.70 -22.37 16.77
N ARG A 81 15.40 -21.70 15.84
CA ARG A 81 16.42 -22.32 14.99
C ARG A 81 17.73 -22.49 15.75
N GLU A 82 18.16 -21.47 16.49
CA GLU A 82 19.35 -21.52 17.35
C GLU A 82 19.19 -22.52 18.48
N ALA A 83 18.04 -22.56 19.15
CA ALA A 83 17.73 -23.57 20.17
C ALA A 83 17.83 -25.01 19.61
N ARG A 84 17.33 -25.24 18.39
CA ARG A 84 17.45 -26.54 17.71
C ARG A 84 18.89 -26.89 17.33
N LYS A 85 19.71 -25.90 17.01
CA LYS A 85 21.14 -26.08 16.72
C LYS A 85 21.89 -26.51 17.98
N GLY A 86 21.70 -25.78 19.09
CA GLY A 86 22.32 -26.12 20.38
C GLY A 86 21.93 -27.52 20.88
N LEU A 87 20.67 -27.90 20.72
CA LEU A 87 20.21 -29.27 21.02
C LEU A 87 20.89 -30.34 20.16
N ARG A 88 21.14 -30.06 18.87
CA ARG A 88 21.86 -30.98 17.98
C ARG A 88 23.33 -31.13 18.38
N GLU A 89 23.98 -30.03 18.74
CA GLU A 89 25.38 -30.03 19.17
C GLU A 89 25.56 -30.77 20.49
N ALA A 90 24.71 -30.52 21.49
CA ALA A 90 24.72 -31.25 22.76
C ALA A 90 24.50 -32.77 22.56
N ARG A 91 23.54 -33.14 21.71
CA ARG A 91 23.27 -34.55 21.38
C ARG A 91 24.45 -35.22 20.67
N ASN A 92 25.13 -34.51 19.78
CA ASN A 92 26.28 -35.06 19.05
C ASN A 92 27.52 -35.16 19.96
N GLY A 93 27.74 -34.20 20.86
CA GLY A 93 28.79 -34.28 21.87
C GLY A 93 28.63 -35.49 22.80
N LEU A 94 27.41 -35.79 23.23
CA LEU A 94 27.09 -36.99 24.02
C LEU A 94 27.24 -38.32 23.26
N ARG A 95 27.28 -38.29 21.93
CA ARG A 95 27.50 -39.50 21.11
C ARG A 95 28.98 -39.80 20.84
N HIS A 96 29.85 -38.84 21.08
CA HIS A 96 31.29 -38.93 20.81
C HIS A 96 32.15 -38.88 22.08
N ALA A 97 31.53 -38.77 23.26
CA ALA A 97 32.13 -38.99 24.57
C ALA A 97 31.88 -40.43 25.02
#